data_AF-A0A0C2W865-F1
#
_entry.id   AF-A0A0C2W865-F1
#
_cell.length_a   1.000
_cell.length_b   1.000
_cell.length_c   1.000
_cell.angle_alpha   90.00
_cell.angle_beta   90.00
_cell.angle_gamma   90.00
#
_symmetry.space_group_name_H-M   'P 1'
#
loop_
_entity.id
_entity.type
_entity.pdbx_description
1 polymer ?
#
loop_
_entity_poly.entity_id
_entity_poly.type
_entity_poly.pdbx_seq_one_letter_code
_entity_poly.pdbx_strand_id
1 'polypeptide(L)'
;MNSQPTLNLLPVYPPSPNQQPANHQPTTTNSSPVDPLSGKYSLPNAVKIRLDGNYQATSAIAIVTAIFASVMATFAQTISTRTEDSVGWEVMRFFTYGAIINNLVAAMCSMYAMWIYADFPQVSHRLSVVKNDSWPARVARGEMLSRELVLDEYRIFKEFGIYKAHMLVLLGAALWTVLGLLLTFMAITTYLWLTLSTAVAGSLMMFIVPGFFGLVYPLGSMFFESFGETE
;
A
#
# COMPACT_ATOMS: atom_id res chain seq x y z
N MET A 1 43.44 -4.32 -32.16
CA MET A 1 42.41 -5.38 -32.20
C MET A 1 41.11 -4.76 -31.72
N ASN A 2 40.25 -4.34 -32.65
CA ASN A 2 38.98 -3.67 -32.38
C ASN A 2 37.85 -4.69 -32.51
N SER A 3 37.21 -5.04 -31.40
CA SER A 3 36.00 -5.86 -31.38
C SER A 3 34.80 -4.94 -31.16
N GLN A 4 34.02 -4.71 -32.22
CA GLN A 4 32.69 -4.09 -32.13
C GLN A 4 31.66 -5.09 -31.58
N PRO A 5 30.68 -4.66 -30.76
CA PRO A 5 29.56 -5.49 -30.37
C PRO A 5 28.46 -5.48 -31.46
N THR A 6 28.06 -6.66 -31.91
CA THR A 6 26.92 -6.89 -32.81
C THR A 6 25.59 -6.74 -32.06
N LEU A 7 24.74 -5.82 -32.52
CA LEU A 7 23.38 -5.63 -32.03
C LEU A 7 22.47 -6.73 -32.63
N ASN A 8 21.97 -7.64 -31.79
CA ASN A 8 20.94 -8.60 -32.19
C ASN A 8 19.58 -7.90 -32.24
N LEU A 9 19.06 -7.70 -33.45
CA LEU A 9 17.69 -7.26 -33.69
C LEU A 9 16.72 -8.44 -33.44
N LEU A 10 15.77 -8.25 -32.52
CA LEU A 10 14.65 -9.16 -32.30
C LEU A 10 13.72 -9.19 -33.53
N PRO A 11 13.10 -10.35 -33.86
CA PRO A 11 12.16 -10.44 -34.96
C PRO A 11 10.86 -9.68 -34.64
N VAL A 12 10.46 -8.80 -35.56
CA VAL A 12 9.15 -8.15 -35.58
C VAL A 12 8.12 -9.16 -36.08
N TYR A 13 7.18 -9.54 -35.22
CA TYR A 13 6.04 -10.36 -35.64
C TYR A 13 5.03 -9.50 -36.42
N PRO A 14 4.53 -9.96 -37.57
CA PRO A 14 3.45 -9.27 -38.28
C PRO A 14 2.11 -9.42 -37.53
N PRO A 15 1.22 -8.43 -37.62
CA PRO A 15 -0.10 -8.50 -37.00
C PRO A 15 -0.97 -9.57 -37.67
N SER A 16 -1.69 -10.34 -36.85
CA SER A 16 -2.60 -11.40 -37.27
C SER A 16 -3.82 -10.82 -38.00
N PRO A 17 -4.16 -11.28 -39.23
CA PRO A 17 -5.32 -10.78 -39.97
C PRO A 17 -6.57 -11.55 -39.55
N ASN A 18 -7.19 -11.15 -38.44
CA ASN A 18 -8.57 -11.53 -38.10
C ASN A 18 -9.12 -10.58 -37.03
N GLN A 19 -9.37 -9.33 -37.40
CA GLN A 19 -10.29 -8.46 -36.67
C GLN A 19 -11.53 -8.24 -37.54
N GLN A 20 -12.53 -9.10 -37.35
CA GLN A 20 -13.90 -8.80 -37.73
C GLN A 20 -14.41 -7.65 -36.85
N PRO A 21 -15.08 -6.62 -37.41
CA PRO A 21 -15.68 -5.56 -36.62
C PRO A 21 -16.84 -6.14 -35.81
N ALA A 22 -16.68 -6.18 -34.49
CA ALA A 22 -17.75 -6.53 -33.57
C ALA A 22 -18.81 -5.42 -33.57
N ASN A 23 -19.97 -5.73 -34.15
CA ASN A 23 -21.20 -4.96 -33.96
C ASN A 23 -21.42 -4.73 -32.46
N HIS A 24 -21.32 -3.48 -32.02
CA HIS A 24 -21.77 -3.05 -30.69
C HIS A 24 -23.30 -2.99 -30.69
N GLN A 25 -23.91 -4.13 -30.39
CA GLN A 25 -25.28 -4.21 -29.93
C GLN A 25 -25.23 -4.20 -28.39
N PRO A 26 -25.88 -3.24 -27.71
CA PRO A 26 -25.88 -3.20 -26.25
C PRO A 26 -26.57 -4.45 -25.75
N THR A 27 -25.78 -5.38 -25.21
CA THR A 27 -26.30 -6.60 -24.59
C THR A 27 -26.93 -6.19 -23.26
N THR A 28 -28.24 -5.95 -23.27
CA THR A 28 -29.03 -5.93 -22.03
C THR A 28 -28.98 -7.34 -21.47
N THR A 29 -28.00 -7.60 -20.61
CA THR A 29 -27.94 -8.82 -19.82
C THR A 29 -29.12 -8.79 -18.86
N ASN A 30 -30.16 -9.54 -19.22
CA ASN A 30 -31.18 -10.01 -18.30
C ASN A 30 -30.48 -10.87 -17.23
N SER A 31 -29.90 -10.22 -16.23
CA SER A 31 -29.48 -10.87 -15.01
C SER A 31 -30.75 -11.22 -14.26
N SER A 32 -31.16 -12.48 -14.40
CA SER A 32 -32.13 -13.05 -13.47
C SER A 32 -31.60 -12.85 -12.06
N PRO A 33 -32.44 -12.50 -11.07
CA PRO A 33 -32.00 -12.29 -9.69
C PRO A 33 -31.20 -13.52 -9.26
N VAL A 34 -29.92 -13.33 -8.94
CA VAL A 34 -29.08 -14.44 -8.47
C VAL A 34 -29.59 -14.79 -7.09
N ASP A 35 -30.12 -16.00 -6.93
CA ASP A 35 -30.51 -16.52 -5.62
C ASP A 35 -29.27 -16.43 -4.70
N PRO A 36 -29.32 -15.66 -3.61
CA PRO A 36 -28.19 -15.47 -2.71
C PRO A 36 -27.72 -16.80 -2.07
N LEU A 37 -28.54 -17.85 -2.10
CA LEU A 37 -28.17 -19.21 -1.65
C LEU A 37 -27.49 -20.06 -2.74
N SER A 38 -27.46 -19.61 -4.00
CA SER A 38 -26.89 -20.36 -5.13
C SER A 38 -25.36 -20.45 -5.14
N GLY A 39 -24.68 -19.82 -4.17
CA GLY A 39 -23.22 -19.82 -4.06
C GLY A 39 -22.49 -19.00 -5.13
N LYS A 40 -23.22 -18.27 -6.00
CA LYS A 40 -22.67 -17.47 -7.10
C LYS A 40 -22.63 -15.97 -6.78
N TYR A 41 -22.26 -15.60 -5.56
CA TYR A 41 -22.04 -14.20 -5.24
C TYR A 41 -20.69 -13.74 -5.79
N SER A 42 -20.72 -12.68 -6.61
CA SER A 42 -19.53 -11.98 -7.06
C SER A 42 -19.62 -10.53 -6.63
N LEU A 43 -18.50 -10.00 -6.14
CA LEU A 43 -18.34 -8.57 -5.88
C LEU A 43 -18.54 -7.77 -7.18
N PRO A 44 -19.16 -6.58 -7.10
CA PRO A 44 -19.18 -5.66 -8.24
C PRO A 44 -17.77 -5.31 -8.70
N ASN A 45 -17.56 -5.19 -10.01
CA ASN A 45 -16.24 -4.85 -10.58
C ASN A 45 -15.67 -3.55 -10.00
N ALA A 46 -16.51 -2.53 -9.75
CA ALA A 46 -16.07 -1.27 -9.15
C ALA A 46 -15.49 -1.45 -7.74
N VAL A 47 -16.11 -2.32 -6.92
CA VAL A 47 -15.62 -2.63 -5.56
C VAL A 47 -14.35 -3.48 -5.64
N LYS A 48 -14.34 -4.46 -6.55
CA LYS A 48 -13.20 -5.36 -6.74
C LYS A 48 -11.93 -4.63 -7.16
N ILE A 49 -12.02 -3.72 -8.14
CA ILE A 49 -10.86 -2.95 -8.61
C ILE A 49 -10.21 -2.15 -7.47
N ARG A 50 -11.03 -1.54 -6.61
CA ARG A 50 -10.54 -0.79 -5.44
C ARG A 50 -9.93 -1.69 -4.38
N LEU A 51 -10.62 -2.80 -4.09
CA LEU A 51 -10.12 -3.79 -3.15
C LEU A 51 -8.75 -4.32 -3.59
N ASP A 52 -8.62 -4.70 -4.85
CA ASP A 52 -7.37 -5.21 -5.44
C ASP A 52 -6.27 -4.14 -5.39
N GLY A 53 -6.61 -2.87 -5.69
CA GLY A 53 -5.69 -1.74 -5.58
C GLY A 53 -5.19 -1.51 -4.16
N ASN A 54 -6.08 -1.49 -3.16
CA ASN A 54 -5.71 -1.31 -1.76
C ASN A 54 -4.95 -2.50 -1.20
N TYR A 55 -5.31 -3.72 -1.59
CA TYR A 55 -4.57 -4.92 -1.24
C TYR A 55 -3.14 -4.86 -1.79
N GLN A 56 -2.98 -4.48 -3.06
CA GLN A 56 -1.66 -4.33 -3.70
C GLN A 56 -0.83 -3.23 -3.04
N ALA A 57 -1.41 -2.05 -2.78
CA ALA A 57 -0.72 -0.95 -2.11
C ALA A 57 -0.25 -1.34 -0.70
N THR A 58 -1.12 -1.98 0.07
CA THR A 58 -0.82 -2.43 1.43
C THR A 58 0.26 -3.52 1.44
N SER A 59 0.22 -4.44 0.47
CA SER A 59 1.25 -5.45 0.26
C SER A 59 2.61 -4.83 -0.03
N ALA A 60 2.67 -3.84 -0.92
CA ALA A 60 3.89 -3.12 -1.22
C ALA A 60 4.47 -2.44 0.04
N ILE A 61 3.64 -1.78 0.84
CA ILE A 61 4.07 -1.14 2.10
C ILE A 61 4.62 -2.19 3.07
N ALA A 62 3.94 -3.34 3.25
CA ALA A 62 4.39 -4.41 4.14
C ALA A 62 5.77 -4.95 3.73
N ILE A 63 5.98 -5.17 2.43
CA ILE A 63 7.24 -5.66 1.88
C ILE A 63 8.35 -4.63 2.10
N VAL A 64 8.10 -3.38 1.74
CA VAL A 64 9.10 -2.30 1.83
C VAL A 64 9.52 -2.07 3.28
N THR A 65 8.56 -1.96 4.20
CA THR A 65 8.86 -1.79 5.64
C THR A 65 9.59 -2.98 6.23
N ALA A 66 9.24 -4.21 5.85
CA ALA A 66 9.99 -5.41 6.26
C ALA A 66 11.44 -5.41 5.73
N ILE A 67 11.67 -4.96 4.50
CA ILE A 67 13.01 -4.79 3.94
C ILE A 67 13.79 -3.73 4.72
N PHE A 68 13.20 -2.57 5.01
CA PHE A 68 13.85 -1.55 5.83
C PHE A 68 14.21 -2.06 7.22
N ALA A 69 13.31 -2.78 7.89
CA ALA A 69 13.61 -3.41 9.17
C ALA A 69 14.82 -4.37 9.07
N SER A 70 14.87 -5.18 8.01
CA SER A 70 15.96 -6.15 7.77
C SER A 70 17.30 -5.47 7.50
N VAL A 71 17.30 -4.40 6.71
CA VAL A 71 18.48 -3.57 6.45
C VAL A 71 18.98 -2.93 7.74
N MET A 72 18.06 -2.35 8.53
CA MET A 72 18.41 -1.74 9.81
C MET A 72 18.88 -2.76 10.85
N ALA A 73 18.38 -4.00 10.82
CA ALA A 73 18.88 -5.08 11.68
C ALA A 73 20.33 -5.48 11.31
N THR A 74 20.63 -5.59 10.01
CA THR A 74 22.01 -5.82 9.54
C THR A 74 22.93 -4.65 9.93
N PHE A 75 22.42 -3.43 9.81
CA PHE A 75 23.11 -2.22 10.25
C PHE A 75 23.36 -2.23 11.76
N ALA A 76 22.37 -2.65 12.57
CA ALA A 76 22.48 -2.81 14.02
C ALA A 76 23.62 -3.77 14.41
N GLN A 77 23.76 -4.89 13.69
CA GLN A 77 24.87 -5.83 13.91
C GLN A 77 26.23 -5.16 13.67
N THR A 78 26.34 -4.36 12.60
CA THR A 78 27.57 -3.63 12.28
C THR A 78 27.95 -2.64 13.39
N ILE A 79 27.00 -1.85 13.87
CA ILE A 79 27.27 -0.86 14.93
C ILE A 79 27.48 -1.50 16.31
N SER A 80 26.95 -2.71 16.55
CA SER A 80 27.12 -3.41 17.83
C SER A 80 28.56 -3.84 18.10
N THR A 81 29.35 -4.03 17.03
CA THR A 81 30.78 -4.37 17.14
C THR A 81 31.65 -3.19 17.56
N ARG A 82 31.13 -1.97 17.54
CA ARG A 82 31.86 -0.76 17.93
C ARG A 82 31.69 -0.50 19.43
N THR A 83 32.82 -0.38 20.12
CA THR A 83 32.90 -0.10 21.56
C THR A 83 33.01 1.41 21.87
N GLU A 84 32.57 2.27 20.95
CA GLU A 84 32.64 3.72 21.12
C GLU A 84 31.46 4.22 21.96
N ASP A 85 31.76 4.76 23.15
CA ASP A 85 30.77 5.26 24.12
C ASP A 85 30.62 6.79 24.04
N SER A 86 30.29 7.29 22.84
CA SER A 86 29.94 8.70 22.66
C SER A 86 28.42 8.88 22.60
N VAL A 87 27.94 10.05 23.04
CA VAL A 87 26.50 10.43 22.96
C VAL A 87 25.97 10.28 21.52
N GLY A 88 26.80 10.55 20.52
CA GLY A 88 26.43 10.37 19.11
C GLY A 88 26.13 8.90 18.77
N TRP A 89 26.96 7.97 19.24
CA TRP A 89 26.75 6.53 19.02
C TRP A 89 25.52 6.00 19.76
N GLU A 90 25.23 6.51 20.96
CA GLU A 90 24.01 6.18 21.70
C GLU A 90 22.74 6.64 20.98
N VAL A 91 22.71 7.90 20.52
CA VAL A 91 21.60 8.46 19.73
C VAL A 91 21.38 7.66 18.44
N MET A 92 22.47 7.29 17.76
CA MET A 92 22.40 6.48 16.55
C MET A 92 21.84 5.06 16.84
N ARG A 93 22.23 4.43 17.95
CA ARG A 93 21.67 3.14 18.40
C ARG A 93 20.17 3.28 18.67
N PHE A 94 19.73 4.33 19.36
CA PHE A 94 18.32 4.62 19.60
C PHE A 94 17.54 4.70 18.29
N PHE A 95 18.01 5.50 17.32
CA PHE A 95 17.35 5.60 16.02
C PHE A 95 17.34 4.29 15.25
N THR A 96 18.41 3.49 15.33
CA THR A 96 18.52 2.19 14.67
C THR A 96 17.50 1.19 15.22
N TYR A 97 17.44 0.99 16.54
CA TYR A 97 16.48 0.07 17.16
C TYR A 97 15.05 0.58 17.02
N GLY A 98 14.84 1.90 17.16
CA GLY A 98 13.55 2.53 16.89
C GLY A 98 13.09 2.27 15.46
N ALA A 99 13.96 2.44 14.46
CA ALA A 99 13.65 2.16 13.06
C ALA A 99 13.24 0.71 12.84
N ILE A 100 13.97 -0.26 13.43
CA ILE A 100 13.63 -1.69 13.31
C ILE A 100 12.23 -1.95 13.85
N ILE A 101 11.95 -1.52 15.08
CA ILE A 101 10.66 -1.78 15.74
C ILE A 101 9.52 -1.13 14.95
N ASN A 102 9.65 0.14 14.59
CA ASN A 102 8.59 0.87 13.88
C ASN A 102 8.32 0.28 12.50
N ASN A 103 9.36 -0.09 11.74
CA ASN A 103 9.17 -0.74 10.44
C ASN A 103 8.53 -2.13 10.56
N LEU A 104 8.84 -2.91 11.62
CA LEU A 104 8.16 -4.18 11.88
C LEU A 104 6.69 -4.00 12.26
N VAL A 105 6.38 -3.02 13.12
CA VAL A 105 5.00 -2.70 13.50
C VAL A 105 4.21 -2.24 12.27
N ALA A 106 4.80 -1.39 11.42
CA ALA A 106 4.20 -0.96 10.16
C ALA A 106 3.90 -2.17 9.25
N ALA A 107 4.86 -3.08 9.08
CA ALA A 107 4.68 -4.30 8.29
C ALA A 107 3.54 -5.16 8.84
N MET A 108 3.46 -5.34 10.16
CA MET A 108 2.39 -6.10 10.82
C MET A 108 1.02 -5.45 10.64
N CYS A 109 0.91 -4.13 10.80
CA CYS A 109 -0.34 -3.40 10.55
C CYS A 109 -0.78 -3.53 9.10
N SER A 110 0.15 -3.44 8.15
CA SER A 110 -0.14 -3.66 6.73
C SER A 110 -0.56 -5.10 6.45
N MET A 111 0.08 -6.11 7.05
CA MET A 111 -0.36 -7.51 6.94
C MET A 111 -1.78 -7.72 7.49
N TYR A 112 -2.12 -7.08 8.61
CA TYR A 112 -3.46 -7.15 9.16
C TYR A 112 -4.50 -6.47 8.25
N ALA A 113 -4.16 -5.32 7.65
CA ALA A 113 -5.01 -4.68 6.65
C ALA A 113 -5.20 -5.56 5.40
N MET A 114 -4.15 -6.24 4.91
CA MET A 114 -4.27 -7.22 3.82
C MET A 114 -5.22 -8.36 4.18
N TRP A 115 -5.18 -8.87 5.41
CA TRP A 115 -6.09 -9.91 5.87
C TRP A 115 -7.55 -9.45 5.83
N ILE A 116 -7.84 -8.22 6.26
CA ILE A 116 -9.19 -7.64 6.17
C ILE A 116 -9.67 -7.59 4.70
N TYR A 117 -8.80 -7.18 3.78
CA TYR A 117 -9.14 -7.13 2.35
C TYR A 117 -9.32 -8.52 1.74
N ALA A 118 -8.56 -9.52 2.18
CA ALA A 118 -8.72 -10.90 1.74
C ALA A 118 -10.05 -11.52 2.20
N ASP A 119 -10.51 -11.17 3.42
CA ASP A 119 -11.77 -11.67 3.98
C ASP A 119 -13.01 -10.90 3.46
N PHE A 120 -12.81 -9.74 2.84
CA PHE A 120 -13.88 -8.87 2.36
C PHE A 120 -14.93 -9.54 1.44
N PRO A 121 -14.56 -10.38 0.45
CA PRO A 121 -15.54 -11.10 -0.37
C PRO A 121 -16.44 -12.02 0.45
N GLN A 122 -15.91 -12.63 1.51
CA GLN A 122 -16.67 -13.53 2.37
C GLN A 122 -17.65 -12.75 3.26
N VAL A 123 -17.20 -11.63 3.81
CA VAL A 123 -18.05 -10.75 4.64
C VAL A 123 -19.19 -10.16 3.82
N SER A 124 -18.91 -9.67 2.61
CA SER A 124 -19.92 -9.11 1.71
C SER A 124 -20.93 -10.17 1.25
N HIS A 125 -20.47 -11.40 0.96
CA HIS A 125 -21.37 -12.52 0.68
C HIS A 125 -22.28 -12.83 1.87
N ARG A 126 -21.72 -12.93 3.08
CA ARG A 126 -22.51 -13.18 4.30
C ARG A 126 -23.55 -12.09 4.53
N LEU A 127 -23.20 -10.82 4.31
CA LEU A 127 -24.13 -9.70 4.42
C LEU A 127 -25.27 -9.77 3.40
N SER A 128 -24.98 -10.24 2.18
CA SER A 128 -25.99 -10.41 1.13
C SER A 128 -27.07 -11.42 1.50
N VAL A 129 -26.72 -12.44 2.31
CA VAL A 129 -27.63 -13.48 2.78
C VAL A 129 -28.36 -13.07 4.06
N VAL A 130 -27.67 -12.43 5.00
CA VAL A 130 -28.22 -12.12 6.34
C VAL A 130 -29.11 -10.88 6.30
N LYS A 131 -28.78 -9.87 5.50
CA LYS A 131 -29.50 -8.59 5.45
C LYS A 131 -29.99 -8.30 4.04
N ASN A 132 -31.28 -8.57 3.80
CA ASN A 132 -31.94 -8.40 2.50
C ASN A 132 -31.90 -6.96 1.96
N ASP A 133 -31.81 -5.96 2.84
CA ASP A 133 -31.71 -4.53 2.48
C ASP A 133 -30.27 -4.00 2.49
N SER A 134 -29.26 -4.89 2.52
CA SER A 134 -27.86 -4.48 2.41
C SER A 134 -27.48 -4.18 0.94
N TRP A 135 -26.51 -3.29 0.72
CA TRP A 135 -25.98 -3.04 -0.62
C TRP A 135 -25.49 -4.32 -1.32
N PRO A 136 -24.73 -5.22 -0.67
CA PRO A 136 -24.40 -6.53 -1.24
C PRO A 136 -25.61 -7.32 -1.74
N ALA A 137 -26.73 -7.34 -0.99
CA ALA A 137 -27.97 -8.03 -1.39
C ALA A 137 -28.65 -7.35 -2.59
N ARG A 138 -28.71 -6.01 -2.59
CA ARG A 138 -29.29 -5.20 -3.68
C ARG A 138 -28.56 -5.43 -5.00
N VAL A 139 -27.23 -5.41 -4.95
CA VAL A 139 -26.37 -5.69 -6.11
C VAL A 139 -26.56 -7.12 -6.59
N ALA A 140 -26.65 -8.10 -5.69
CA ALA A 140 -26.87 -9.51 -6.07
C ALA A 140 -28.20 -9.70 -6.84
N ARG A 141 -29.20 -8.84 -6.59
CA ARG A 141 -30.46 -8.80 -7.35
C ARG A 141 -30.39 -8.02 -8.67
N GLY A 142 -29.24 -7.44 -9.00
CA GLY A 142 -29.05 -6.67 -10.23
C GLY A 142 -29.27 -5.15 -10.08
N GLU A 143 -29.44 -4.62 -8.86
CA GLU A 143 -29.52 -3.17 -8.67
C GLU A 143 -28.15 -2.51 -8.93
N MET A 144 -28.15 -1.39 -9.65
CA MET A 144 -26.93 -0.63 -9.93
C MET A 144 -26.44 0.11 -8.69
N LEU A 145 -25.11 0.20 -8.50
CA LEU A 145 -24.55 1.06 -7.46
C LEU A 145 -24.86 2.53 -7.74
N SER A 146 -25.24 3.27 -6.70
CA SER A 146 -25.35 4.73 -6.78
C SER A 146 -24.00 5.34 -7.14
N ARG A 147 -24.00 6.37 -8.01
CA ARG A 147 -22.80 7.12 -8.39
C ARG A 147 -22.08 7.69 -7.15
N GLU A 148 -22.82 8.18 -6.17
CA GLU A 148 -22.25 8.70 -4.92
C GLU A 148 -21.50 7.63 -4.14
N LEU A 149 -22.04 6.41 -4.10
CA LEU A 149 -21.41 5.27 -3.44
C LEU A 149 -20.19 4.78 -4.21
N VAL A 150 -20.21 4.88 -5.54
CA VAL A 150 -19.04 4.60 -6.37
C VAL A 150 -18.00 5.69 -6.23
N LEU A 151 -18.31 6.95 -5.95
CA LEU A 151 -17.28 7.98 -5.79
C LEU A 151 -16.64 7.95 -4.39
N ASP A 152 -17.40 7.62 -3.36
CA ASP A 152 -16.92 7.55 -1.98
C ASP A 152 -16.39 6.15 -1.61
N GLU A 153 -15.06 6.01 -1.60
CA GLU A 153 -14.36 4.77 -1.26
C GLU A 153 -14.59 4.33 0.20
N TYR A 154 -14.75 5.27 1.13
CA TYR A 154 -15.02 4.91 2.51
C TYR A 154 -16.43 4.33 2.66
N ARG A 155 -17.44 4.98 2.05
CA ARG A 155 -18.82 4.48 2.07
C ARG A 155 -18.96 3.13 1.40
N ILE A 156 -18.27 2.88 0.28
CA ILE A 156 -18.37 1.59 -0.42
C ILE A 156 -17.89 0.45 0.48
N PHE A 157 -16.76 0.62 1.17
CA PHE A 157 -16.23 -0.41 2.05
C PHE A 157 -17.07 -0.61 3.30
N LYS A 158 -17.57 0.48 3.88
CA LYS A 158 -18.46 0.45 5.05
C LYS A 158 -19.77 -0.29 4.75
N GLU A 159 -20.42 0.01 3.62
CA GLU A 159 -21.68 -0.61 3.22
C GLU A 159 -21.54 -2.08 2.81
N PHE A 160 -20.35 -2.49 2.36
CA PHE A 160 -20.03 -3.87 1.98
C PHE A 160 -19.41 -4.69 3.13
N GLY A 161 -19.27 -4.11 4.33
CA GLY A 161 -18.98 -4.86 5.56
C GLY A 161 -17.62 -4.63 6.20
N ILE A 162 -16.83 -3.65 5.76
CA ILE A 162 -15.59 -3.27 6.47
C ILE A 162 -15.95 -2.40 7.67
N TYR A 163 -15.46 -2.82 8.84
CA TYR A 163 -15.69 -2.17 10.13
C TYR A 163 -14.83 -0.91 10.29
N LYS A 164 -15.31 0.07 11.07
CA LYS A 164 -14.57 1.31 11.40
C LYS A 164 -13.14 1.08 11.93
N ALA A 165 -12.90 -0.07 12.58
CA ALA A 165 -11.59 -0.44 13.09
C ALA A 165 -10.52 -0.55 11.99
N HIS A 166 -10.90 -0.84 10.73
CA HIS A 166 -10.00 -0.90 9.60
C HIS A 166 -9.31 0.45 9.32
N MET A 167 -10.02 1.56 9.48
CA MET A 167 -9.44 2.90 9.30
C MET A 167 -8.35 3.18 10.34
N LEU A 168 -8.53 2.71 11.58
CA LEU A 168 -7.49 2.82 12.61
C LEU A 168 -6.26 1.96 12.27
N VAL A 169 -6.46 0.78 11.67
CA VAL A 169 -5.35 -0.07 11.22
C VAL A 169 -4.58 0.60 10.09
N LEU A 170 -5.27 1.15 9.10
CA LEU A 170 -4.64 1.88 8.00
C LEU A 170 -3.90 3.13 8.49
N LEU A 171 -4.52 3.92 9.37
CA LEU A 171 -3.90 5.08 9.99
C LEU A 171 -2.65 4.67 10.78
N GLY A 172 -2.75 3.59 11.55
CA GLY A 172 -1.61 3.01 12.26
C GLY A 172 -0.51 2.60 11.28
N ALA A 173 -0.83 1.85 10.23
CA ALA A 173 0.14 1.43 9.22
C ALA A 173 0.86 2.64 8.59
N ALA A 174 0.11 3.69 8.22
CA ALA A 174 0.68 4.92 7.69
C ALA A 174 1.59 5.61 8.71
N LEU A 175 1.11 5.84 9.93
CA LEU A 175 1.86 6.52 11.00
C LEU A 175 3.17 5.79 11.33
N TRP A 176 3.10 4.48 11.52
CA TRP A 176 4.27 3.65 11.84
C TRP A 176 5.23 3.55 10.66
N THR A 177 4.73 3.53 9.42
CA THR A 177 5.59 3.59 8.21
C THR A 177 6.37 4.89 8.17
N VAL A 178 5.69 6.02 8.37
CA VAL A 178 6.35 7.33 8.40
C VAL A 178 7.40 7.38 9.51
N LEU A 179 7.01 7.04 10.73
CA LEU A 179 7.94 7.07 11.87
C LEU A 179 9.13 6.12 11.66
N GLY A 180 8.90 4.92 11.13
CA GLY A 180 9.95 3.97 10.77
C GLY A 180 10.92 4.52 9.74
N LEU A 181 10.43 5.17 8.69
CA LEU A 181 11.26 5.82 7.67
C LEU A 181 12.05 6.99 8.25
N LEU A 182 11.41 7.85 9.05
CA LEU A 182 12.06 8.97 9.72
C LEU A 182 13.26 8.49 10.56
N LEU A 183 13.04 7.46 11.38
CA LEU A 183 14.08 6.90 12.24
C LEU A 183 15.20 6.23 11.43
N THR A 184 14.88 5.54 10.32
CA THR A 184 15.86 4.97 9.40
C THR A 184 16.79 6.06 8.84
N PHE A 185 16.21 7.14 8.32
CA PHE A 185 17.00 8.23 7.75
C PHE A 185 17.82 8.96 8.81
N MET A 186 17.27 9.17 10.02
CA MET A 186 18.03 9.75 11.13
C MET A 186 19.21 8.87 11.54
N ALA A 187 19.01 7.54 11.65
CA ALA A 187 20.08 6.60 11.98
C ALA A 187 21.22 6.64 10.95
N ILE A 188 20.89 6.58 9.66
CA ILE A 188 21.87 6.64 8.56
C ILE A 188 22.58 8.00 8.56
N THR A 189 21.83 9.08 8.75
CA THR A 189 22.36 10.45 8.79
C THR A 189 23.39 10.60 9.91
N THR A 190 23.03 10.18 11.13
CA THR A 190 23.94 10.22 12.27
C THR A 190 25.17 9.36 12.03
N TYR A 191 25.01 8.16 11.46
CA TYR A 191 26.14 7.29 11.13
C TYR A 191 27.13 7.94 10.15
N LEU A 192 26.64 8.53 9.06
CA LEU A 192 27.49 9.21 8.08
C LEU A 192 28.24 10.38 8.73
N TRP A 193 27.58 11.12 9.62
CA TRP A 193 28.20 12.22 10.35
C TRP A 193 29.30 11.77 11.32
N LEU A 194 29.13 10.61 11.96
CA LEU A 194 30.11 10.06 12.90
C LEU A 194 31.30 9.38 12.20
N THR A 195 31.11 8.86 10.98
CA THR A 195 32.12 8.02 10.31
C THR A 195 32.84 8.69 9.15
N LEU A 196 32.27 9.72 8.54
CA LEU A 196 32.84 10.40 7.37
C LEU A 196 33.29 11.82 7.71
N SER A 197 34.11 12.40 6.84
CA SER A 197 34.46 13.82 6.93
C SER A 197 33.22 14.70 6.68
N THR A 198 33.19 15.87 7.32
CA THR A 198 32.06 16.82 7.26
C THR A 198 31.65 17.17 5.82
N ALA A 199 32.62 17.27 4.91
CA ALA A 199 32.37 17.58 3.51
C ALA A 199 31.62 16.45 2.77
N VAL A 200 31.94 15.19 3.06
CA VAL A 200 31.28 14.02 2.45
C VAL A 200 29.91 13.78 3.09
N ALA A 201 29.82 13.93 4.42
CA ALA A 201 28.54 13.82 5.11
C ALA A 201 27.56 14.90 4.61
N GLY A 202 28.01 16.15 4.48
CA GLY A 202 27.20 17.26 4.00
C GLY A 202 26.71 17.07 2.56
N SER A 203 27.52 16.53 1.65
CA SER A 203 27.11 16.28 0.27
C SER A 203 26.08 15.15 0.16
N LEU A 204 26.18 14.12 0.99
CA LEU A 204 25.19 13.03 1.03
C LEU A 204 23.83 13.49 1.59
N MET A 205 23.81 14.44 2.53
CA MET A 205 22.55 15.00 3.05
C MET A 205 21.70 15.68 1.98
N MET A 206 22.32 16.26 0.94
CA MET A 206 21.59 16.89 -0.18
C MET A 206 20.71 15.91 -0.95
N PHE A 207 20.96 14.59 -0.87
CA PHE A 207 20.09 13.57 -1.49
C PHE A 207 19.04 13.04 -0.52
N ILE A 208 19.35 12.99 0.78
CA ILE A 208 18.46 12.46 1.81
C ILE A 208 17.33 13.44 2.12
N VAL A 209 17.64 14.74 2.22
CA VAL A 209 16.68 15.78 2.63
C VAL A 209 15.55 15.99 1.61
N PRO A 210 15.80 16.10 0.29
CA PRO A 210 14.70 16.20 -0.69
C PRO A 210 13.83 14.94 -0.74
N GLY A 211 14.42 13.75 -0.56
CA GLY A 211 13.67 12.50 -0.46
C GLY A 211 12.72 12.48 0.74
N PHE A 212 13.16 13.07 1.86
CA PHE A 212 12.36 13.26 3.06
C PHE A 212 11.17 14.22 2.83
N PHE A 213 11.42 15.40 2.23
CA PHE A 213 10.35 16.36 1.92
C PHE A 213 9.39 15.83 0.83
N GLY A 214 9.90 15.08 -0.14
CA GLY A 214 9.10 14.40 -1.16
C GLY A 214 8.19 13.31 -0.61
N LEU A 215 8.53 12.71 0.53
CA LEU A 215 7.68 11.75 1.26
C LEU A 215 6.67 12.45 2.18
N VAL A 216 7.08 13.51 2.87
CA VAL A 216 6.21 14.25 3.81
C VAL A 216 5.08 14.98 3.09
N TYR A 217 5.32 15.51 1.88
CA TYR A 217 4.31 16.25 1.12
C TYR A 217 3.03 15.45 0.79
N PRO A 218 3.09 14.26 0.14
CA PRO A 218 1.90 13.48 -0.18
C PRO A 218 1.19 12.90 1.06
N LEU A 219 1.93 12.63 2.13
CA LEU A 219 1.35 12.15 3.40
C LEU A 219 0.69 13.27 4.19
N GLY A 220 1.28 14.47 4.17
CA GLY A 220 0.69 15.68 4.73
C GLY A 220 -0.60 16.06 4.01
N SER A 221 -0.63 15.99 2.68
CA SER A 221 -1.85 16.28 1.93
C SER A 221 -2.98 15.28 2.23
N MET A 222 -2.69 13.98 2.35
CA MET A 222 -3.70 12.98 2.77
C MET A 222 -4.21 13.21 4.19
N PHE A 223 -3.32 13.60 5.12
CA PHE A 223 -3.71 13.87 6.50
C PHE A 223 -4.59 15.12 6.60
N PHE A 224 -4.25 16.19 5.88
CA PHE A 224 -5.08 17.41 5.83
C PHE A 224 -6.42 17.20 5.13
N GLU A 225 -6.49 16.39 4.07
CA GLU A 225 -7.77 16.02 3.44
C GLU A 225 -8.66 15.20 4.38
N SER A 226 -8.11 14.20 5.09
CA SER A 226 -8.89 13.32 5.96
C SER A 226 -9.48 14.03 7.21
N PHE A 227 -8.91 15.15 7.64
CA PHE A 227 -9.41 15.94 8.78
C PHE A 227 -10.10 17.24 8.35
N GLY A 228 -9.98 17.66 7.10
CA GLY A 228 -10.63 18.85 6.55
C GLY A 228 -12.12 18.67 6.27
N GLU A 229 -12.61 17.43 6.09
CA GLU A 229 -14.02 17.15 5.79
C GLU A 229 -14.93 17.00 7.03
N THR A 230 -14.46 17.38 8.22
CA THR A 230 -15.25 17.33 9.48
C THR A 230 -15.89 18.66 9.92
N GLU A 231 -15.98 19.67 9.05
CA GLU A 231 -16.78 20.89 9.28
C GLU A 231 -18.10 20.91 8.51
#